data_AF-A0A6G0HKQ3-F1
#
_entry.id   AF-A0A6G0HKQ3-F1
#
_cell.length_a   1.000
_cell.length_b   1.000
_cell.length_c   1.000
_cell.angle_alpha   90.00
_cell.angle_beta   90.00
_cell.angle_gamma   90.00
#
_symmetry.space_group_name_H-M   'P 1'
#
loop_
_entity.id
_entity.type
_entity.pdbx_description
1 polymer ?
#
loop_
_entity_poly.entity_id
_entity_poly.type
_entity_poly.pdbx_seq_one_letter_code
_entity_poly.pdbx_strand_id
1 'polypeptide(L)'
;MAASFLLLFIVGALFVSSNAQENGDNYKQLPETFKKGVDLALENLHSHAAIQHHFLFFRSLTKSDIEAGFDVKYIFHHFYLKATNCQKGTADLTACQFRNNRPLIDCAVCYKTFREEIEQDPKPYIHCIHKTSLTQEMKAARQQHCNNMGYSSGATTLLASTGTTD
;
A
#
# COMPACT_ATOMS: atom_id res chain seq x y z
N MET A 1 -34.36 54.93 20.69
CA MET A 1 -34.39 54.72 19.23
C MET A 1 -33.15 53.94 18.83
N ALA A 2 -33.39 52.80 18.18
CA ALA A 2 -32.50 51.90 17.41
C ALA A 2 -31.12 51.52 17.99
N ALA A 3 -31.02 50.23 18.31
CA ALA A 3 -29.83 49.53 18.76
C ALA A 3 -28.86 49.21 17.61
N SER A 4 -27.59 49.37 17.95
CA SER A 4 -26.34 48.77 17.46
C SER A 4 -26.33 47.76 16.30
N PHE A 5 -25.47 48.10 15.33
CA PHE A 5 -24.46 47.27 14.64
C PHE A 5 -24.87 45.92 14.03
N LEU A 6 -25.13 45.96 12.71
CA LEU A 6 -25.09 44.80 11.81
C LEU A 6 -23.63 44.51 11.40
N LEU A 7 -22.96 43.62 12.14
CA LEU A 7 -21.74 42.94 11.69
C LEU A 7 -22.16 41.56 11.14
N LEU A 8 -22.38 41.50 9.83
CA LEU A 8 -22.52 40.24 9.10
C LEU A 8 -21.14 39.59 9.00
N PHE A 9 -20.85 38.67 9.93
CA PHE A 9 -19.69 37.81 9.83
C PHE A 9 -19.86 36.87 8.63
N ILE A 10 -18.99 37.08 7.64
CA ILE A 10 -18.73 36.15 6.54
C ILE A 10 -18.15 34.88 7.17
N VAL A 11 -18.99 33.87 7.41
CA VAL A 11 -18.52 32.49 7.66
C VAL A 11 -18.29 31.86 6.30
N GLY A 12 -17.19 32.28 5.66
CA GLY A 12 -16.68 31.69 4.43
C GLY A 12 -16.08 30.32 4.75
N ALA A 13 -16.63 29.30 4.10
CA ALA A 13 -16.31 27.89 4.28
C ALA A 13 -14.79 27.60 4.24
N LEU A 14 -14.25 27.12 5.35
CA LEU A 14 -13.02 26.31 5.38
C LEU A 14 -13.36 24.90 5.83
N PHE A 15 -14.27 24.24 5.12
CA PHE A 15 -14.32 22.78 5.11
C PHE A 15 -13.24 22.28 4.15
N VAL A 16 -11.96 22.47 4.53
CA VAL A 16 -10.89 21.70 3.90
C VAL A 16 -11.20 20.25 4.22
N SER A 17 -11.61 19.53 3.20
CA SER A 17 -12.17 18.18 3.31
C SER A 17 -11.15 17.30 4.04
N SER A 18 -11.49 16.79 5.23
CA SER A 18 -10.63 15.91 6.04
C SER A 18 -10.03 14.75 5.24
N ASN A 19 -10.74 14.32 4.19
CA ASN A 19 -10.28 13.33 3.24
C ASN A 19 -8.96 13.72 2.55
N ALA A 20 -8.78 14.97 2.11
CA ALA A 20 -7.57 15.38 1.37
C ALA A 20 -6.28 15.26 2.21
N GLN A 21 -6.38 15.51 3.52
CA GLN A 21 -5.28 15.36 4.45
C GLN A 21 -5.04 13.88 4.80
N GLU A 22 -6.12 13.10 4.98
CA GLU A 22 -6.05 11.64 5.18
C GLU A 22 -5.34 10.93 4.02
N ASN A 23 -5.52 11.39 2.77
CA ASN A 23 -4.86 10.85 1.58
C ASN A 23 -3.32 10.77 1.73
N GLY A 24 -2.71 11.89 2.13
CA GLY A 24 -1.26 12.04 2.16
C GLY A 24 -0.64 11.52 3.44
N ASP A 25 -1.33 11.69 4.58
CA ASP A 25 -0.74 11.41 5.89
C ASP A 25 -0.62 9.90 6.15
N ASN A 26 -1.62 9.11 5.76
CA ASN A 26 -1.58 7.65 5.96
C ASN A 26 -0.42 7.00 5.19
N TYR A 27 -0.15 7.46 3.96
CA TYR A 27 0.98 6.98 3.16
C TYR A 27 2.33 7.45 3.72
N LYS A 28 2.45 8.72 4.10
CA LYS A 28 3.70 9.29 4.66
C LYS A 28 4.16 8.58 5.93
N GLN A 29 3.22 8.12 6.75
CA GLN A 29 3.49 7.38 8.00
C GLN A 29 3.92 5.92 7.78
N LEU A 30 3.84 5.39 6.56
CA LEU A 30 4.35 4.05 6.28
C LEU A 30 5.88 4.01 6.38
N PRO A 31 6.46 2.94 6.94
CA PRO A 31 7.89 2.68 6.77
C PRO A 31 8.23 2.49 5.29
N GLU A 32 9.45 2.86 4.92
CA GLU A 32 9.86 2.95 3.51
C GLU A 32 9.72 1.62 2.76
N THR A 33 10.07 0.51 3.41
CA THR A 33 9.91 -0.83 2.83
C THR A 33 8.47 -1.11 2.42
N PHE A 34 7.48 -0.71 3.23
CA PHE A 34 6.06 -0.89 2.92
C PHE A 34 5.55 0.10 1.86
N LYS A 35 6.12 1.32 1.80
CA LYS A 35 5.80 2.26 0.72
C LYS A 35 6.15 1.68 -0.65
N LYS A 36 7.35 1.09 -0.79
CA LYS A 36 7.77 0.43 -2.02
C LYS A 36 6.77 -0.64 -2.49
N GLY A 37 6.20 -1.41 -1.55
CA GLY A 37 5.16 -2.41 -1.86
C GLY A 37 3.83 -1.78 -2.30
N VAL A 38 3.44 -0.66 -1.68
CA VAL A 38 2.26 0.12 -2.09
C VAL A 38 2.44 0.73 -3.47
N ASP A 39 3.60 1.31 -3.74
CA ASP A 39 3.91 1.93 -5.03
C ASP A 39 3.90 0.89 -6.15
N LEU A 40 4.51 -0.26 -5.89
CA LEU A 40 4.50 -1.40 -6.81
C LEU A 40 3.07 -1.88 -7.11
N ALA A 41 2.18 -1.93 -6.12
CA ALA A 41 0.79 -2.28 -6.33
C ALA A 41 0.02 -1.22 -7.12
N LEU A 42 0.30 0.07 -6.88
CA LEU A 42 -0.31 1.19 -7.61
C LEU A 42 0.12 1.18 -9.08
N GLU A 43 1.41 0.96 -9.35
CA GLU A 43 1.95 0.81 -10.70
C GLU A 43 1.26 -0.35 -11.43
N ASN A 44 1.20 -1.52 -10.79
CA ASN A 44 0.54 -2.68 -11.36
C ASN A 44 -0.95 -2.41 -11.64
N LEU A 45 -1.67 -1.77 -10.70
CA LEU A 45 -3.07 -1.41 -10.87
C LEU A 45 -3.26 -0.42 -12.02
N HIS A 46 -2.49 0.67 -12.08
CA HIS A 46 -2.66 1.72 -13.08
C HIS A 46 -2.24 1.27 -14.48
N SER A 47 -1.39 0.24 -14.60
CA SER A 47 -1.08 -0.38 -15.89
C SER A 47 -2.29 -1.08 -16.55
N HIS A 48 -3.31 -1.47 -15.78
CA HIS A 48 -4.50 -2.12 -16.32
C HIS A 48 -5.39 -1.13 -17.11
N ALA A 49 -5.78 -1.52 -18.32
CA ALA A 49 -6.59 -0.69 -19.22
C ALA A 49 -7.98 -0.36 -18.65
N ALA A 50 -8.58 -1.27 -17.87
CA ALA A 50 -9.89 -1.08 -17.25
C ALA A 50 -9.88 -0.03 -16.10
N ILE A 51 -8.70 0.34 -15.60
CA ILE A 51 -8.57 1.33 -14.54
C ILE A 51 -8.60 2.73 -15.15
N GLN A 52 -9.68 3.45 -14.86
CA GLN A 52 -9.95 4.81 -15.36
C GLN A 52 -9.59 5.90 -14.36
N HIS A 53 -9.79 5.65 -13.07
CA HIS A 53 -9.54 6.64 -12.02
C HIS A 53 -8.16 6.49 -11.43
N HIS A 54 -7.64 7.59 -10.88
CA HIS A 54 -6.47 7.54 -10.03
C HIS A 54 -6.86 6.92 -8.67
N PHE A 55 -5.96 6.09 -8.14
CA PHE A 55 -6.13 5.44 -6.84
C PHE A 55 -4.96 5.85 -5.96
N LEU A 56 -5.23 6.04 -4.67
CA LEU A 56 -4.22 6.31 -3.66
C LEU A 56 -4.32 5.31 -2.52
N PHE A 57 -3.22 5.16 -1.78
CA PHE A 57 -3.19 4.40 -0.55
C PHE A 57 -4.18 4.96 0.45
N PHE A 58 -5.05 4.11 0.98
CA PHE A 58 -6.03 4.50 1.98
C PHE A 58 -5.55 4.12 3.38
N ARG A 59 -5.30 2.83 3.64
CA ARG A 59 -4.82 2.34 4.93
C ARG A 59 -4.28 0.92 4.88
N SER A 60 -3.41 0.59 5.83
CA SER A 60 -2.96 -0.78 6.10
C SER A 60 -4.01 -1.57 6.87
N LEU A 61 -4.03 -2.89 6.68
CA LEU A 61 -4.86 -3.85 7.41
C LEU A 61 -3.99 -4.85 8.18
N THR A 62 -3.01 -5.41 7.49
CA THR A 62 -2.05 -6.34 8.08
C THR A 62 -0.68 -6.09 7.46
N LYS A 63 0.34 -6.13 8.30
CA LYS A 63 1.73 -5.94 7.93
C LYS A 63 2.54 -6.98 8.69
N SER A 64 3.49 -7.60 8.02
CA SER A 64 4.51 -8.41 8.66
C SER A 64 5.77 -8.38 7.83
N ASP A 65 6.90 -8.41 8.50
CA ASP A 65 8.21 -8.60 7.91
C ASP A 65 8.95 -9.68 8.70
N ILE A 66 9.65 -10.55 7.97
CA ILE A 66 10.48 -11.60 8.55
C ILE A 66 11.91 -11.36 8.10
N GLU A 67 12.81 -11.16 9.06
CA GLU A 67 14.24 -11.03 8.78
C GLU A 67 14.86 -12.43 8.62
N ALA A 68 15.50 -12.65 7.47
CA ALA A 68 16.20 -13.87 7.14
C ALA A 68 17.73 -13.76 7.35
N GLY A 69 18.19 -12.64 7.92
CA GLY A 69 19.60 -12.30 8.13
C GLY A 69 20.23 -11.63 6.91
N PHE A 70 21.45 -11.08 7.09
CA PHE A 70 22.23 -10.44 6.03
C PHE A 70 21.46 -9.36 5.24
N ASP A 71 20.69 -8.52 5.94
CA ASP A 71 19.83 -7.48 5.36
C ASP A 71 18.74 -8.02 4.41
N VAL A 72 18.41 -9.31 4.50
CA VAL A 72 17.31 -9.93 3.75
C VAL A 72 16.04 -9.93 4.60
N LYS A 73 14.94 -9.41 4.04
CA LYS A 73 13.62 -9.45 4.66
C LYS A 73 12.57 -9.95 3.69
N TYR A 74 11.57 -10.65 4.20
CA TYR A 74 10.35 -11.02 3.46
C TYR A 74 9.22 -10.16 3.98
N ILE A 75 8.65 -9.34 3.11
CA ILE A 75 7.59 -8.39 3.44
C ILE A 75 6.25 -8.96 3.01
N PHE A 76 5.24 -8.82 3.86
CA PHE A 76 3.84 -9.00 3.52
C PHE A 76 3.04 -7.77 3.94
N HIS A 77 2.22 -7.25 3.03
CA HIS A 77 1.41 -6.08 3.27
C HIS A 77 0.03 -6.25 2.65
N HIS A 78 -1.00 -6.23 3.50
CA HIS A 78 -2.41 -6.21 3.13
C HIS A 78 -2.98 -4.83 3.42
N PHE A 79 -3.52 -4.16 2.41
CA PHE A 79 -3.99 -2.78 2.50
C PHE A 79 -5.13 -2.47 1.53
N TYR A 80 -5.73 -1.30 1.74
CA TYR A 80 -6.73 -0.75 0.84
C TYR A 80 -6.18 0.40 0.02
N LEU A 81 -6.56 0.40 -1.25
CA LEU A 81 -6.51 1.57 -2.12
C LEU A 81 -7.92 2.13 -2.32
N LYS A 82 -8.01 3.44 -2.47
CA LYS A 82 -9.28 4.15 -2.66
C LYS A 82 -9.19 5.06 -3.88
N ALA A 83 -10.24 5.03 -4.69
CA ALA A 83 -10.35 5.85 -5.89
C ALA A 83 -10.45 7.33 -5.50
N THR A 84 -9.88 8.19 -6.35
CA THR A 84 -10.04 9.64 -6.23
C THR A 84 -11.00 10.18 -7.29
N ASN A 85 -11.30 11.48 -7.21
CA ASN A 85 -12.02 12.24 -8.24
C ASN A 85 -11.18 12.49 -9.51
N CYS A 86 -9.89 12.18 -9.50
CA CYS A 86 -9.00 12.37 -10.65
C CYS A 86 -9.02 11.17 -11.60
N GLN A 87 -8.76 11.45 -12.88
CA GLN A 87 -8.58 10.42 -13.88
C GLN A 87 -7.16 9.85 -13.80
N LYS A 88 -6.98 8.63 -14.30
CA LYS A 88 -5.66 8.05 -14.48
C LYS A 88 -4.84 8.95 -15.41
N GLY A 89 -3.59 9.24 -15.03
CA GLY A 89 -2.69 10.11 -15.79
C GLY A 89 -2.80 11.60 -15.46
N THR A 90 -3.60 12.01 -14.47
CA THR A 90 -3.57 13.39 -13.97
C THR A 90 -2.18 13.74 -13.42
N ALA A 91 -1.57 14.80 -13.95
CA ALA A 91 -0.22 15.23 -13.56
C ALA A 91 -0.18 15.94 -12.20
N ASP A 92 -1.15 16.83 -11.94
CA ASP A 92 -1.27 17.52 -10.65
C ASP A 92 -2.26 16.79 -9.74
N LEU A 93 -1.72 16.10 -8.73
CA LEU A 93 -2.50 15.30 -7.78
C LEU A 93 -2.95 16.09 -6.54
N THR A 94 -2.58 17.37 -6.40
CA THR A 94 -2.85 18.17 -5.18
C THR A 94 -4.34 18.35 -4.90
N ALA A 95 -5.17 18.42 -5.94
CA ALA A 95 -6.62 18.55 -5.84
C ALA A 95 -7.37 17.20 -5.79
N CYS A 96 -6.66 16.06 -5.86
CA CYS A 96 -7.29 14.75 -5.91
C CYS A 96 -7.82 14.33 -4.54
N GLN A 97 -9.14 14.20 -4.42
CA GLN A 97 -9.82 13.79 -3.19
C GLN A 97 -10.39 12.38 -3.32
N PHE A 98 -10.41 11.63 -2.21
CA PHE A 98 -11.07 10.34 -2.17
C PHE A 98 -12.55 10.42 -2.52
N ARG A 99 -13.01 9.41 -3.27
CA ARG A 99 -14.42 9.19 -3.55
C ARG A 99 -15.00 8.14 -2.61
N ASN A 100 -16.21 8.40 -2.13
CA ASN A 100 -16.95 7.46 -1.28
C ASN A 100 -17.97 6.60 -2.05
N ASN A 101 -18.24 6.92 -3.32
CA ASN A 101 -19.21 6.21 -4.15
C ASN A 101 -18.62 5.07 -5.00
N ARG A 102 -17.41 4.62 -4.69
CA ARG A 102 -16.73 3.52 -5.40
C ARG A 102 -16.20 2.49 -4.39
N PRO A 103 -16.22 1.19 -4.73
CA PRO A 103 -15.64 0.18 -3.86
C PRO A 103 -14.13 0.37 -3.72
N LEU A 104 -13.60 0.05 -2.54
CA LEU A 104 -12.16 -0.02 -2.29
C LEU A 104 -11.54 -1.14 -3.14
N ILE A 105 -10.26 -0.99 -3.46
CA ILE A 105 -9.43 -2.09 -3.95
C ILE A 105 -8.72 -2.70 -2.75
N ASP A 106 -8.87 -4.00 -2.58
CA ASP A 106 -8.21 -4.83 -1.58
C ASP A 106 -6.97 -5.47 -2.20
N CYS A 107 -5.80 -5.02 -1.75
CA CYS A 107 -4.50 -5.43 -2.25
C CYS A 107 -3.73 -6.21 -1.18
N ALA A 108 -3.19 -7.36 -1.58
CA ALA A 108 -2.14 -8.04 -0.84
C ALA A 108 -0.88 -8.10 -1.70
N VAL A 109 0.26 -7.73 -1.11
CA VAL A 109 1.58 -7.84 -1.73
C VAL A 109 2.53 -8.59 -0.83
N CYS A 110 3.47 -9.31 -1.43
CA CYS A 110 4.64 -9.81 -0.73
C CYS A 110 5.84 -9.92 -1.66
N TYR A 111 7.02 -9.68 -1.09
CA TYR A 111 8.27 -9.63 -1.82
C TYR A 111 9.44 -9.81 -0.87
N LYS A 112 10.57 -10.20 -1.44
CA LYS A 112 11.86 -10.21 -0.78
C LYS A 112 12.51 -8.84 -0.93
N THR A 113 13.23 -8.42 0.10
CA THR A 113 14.15 -7.29 0.02
C THR A 113 15.57 -7.68 0.38
N PHE A 114 16.55 -7.03 -0.22
CA PHE A 114 17.95 -7.04 0.20
C PHE A 114 18.43 -5.61 0.36
N ARG A 115 18.99 -5.27 1.53
CA ARG A 115 19.38 -3.88 1.86
C ARG A 115 18.24 -2.88 1.58
N GLU A 116 17.03 -3.27 2.00
CA GLU A 116 15.78 -2.51 1.83
C GLU A 116 15.31 -2.30 0.38
N GLU A 117 15.99 -2.85 -0.62
CA GLU A 117 15.56 -2.83 -2.02
C GLU A 117 14.75 -4.07 -2.38
N ILE A 118 13.72 -3.91 -3.21
CA ILE A 118 12.87 -5.03 -3.66
C ILE A 118 13.68 -5.90 -4.62
N GLU A 119 13.83 -7.17 -4.26
CA GLU A 119 14.42 -8.19 -5.13
C GLU A 119 13.38 -8.64 -6.17
N GLN A 120 13.83 -8.86 -7.40
CA GLN A 120 12.98 -9.38 -8.48
C GLN A 120 12.92 -10.91 -8.50
N ASP A 121 13.80 -11.57 -7.74
CA ASP A 121 13.81 -13.01 -7.56
C ASP A 121 13.78 -13.37 -6.05
N PRO A 122 12.69 -14.00 -5.55
CA PRO A 122 11.47 -14.36 -6.29
C PRO A 122 10.68 -13.13 -6.74
N LYS A 123 9.94 -13.27 -7.85
CA LYS A 123 9.10 -12.19 -8.38
C LYS A 123 8.11 -11.69 -7.32
N PRO A 124 8.04 -10.37 -7.07
CA PRO A 124 7.04 -9.79 -6.18
C PRO A 124 5.62 -10.25 -6.53
N TYR A 125 4.90 -10.72 -5.53
CA TYR A 125 3.50 -11.06 -5.64
C TYR A 125 2.65 -9.82 -5.39
N ILE A 126 1.75 -9.53 -6.33
CA ILE A 126 0.82 -8.41 -6.24
C ILE A 126 -0.55 -8.95 -6.63
N HIS A 127 -1.52 -8.83 -5.72
CA HIS A 127 -2.89 -9.19 -6.01
C HIS A 127 -3.85 -8.15 -5.46
N CYS A 128 -4.36 -7.32 -6.37
CA CYS A 128 -5.32 -6.26 -6.12
C CYS A 128 -6.65 -6.59 -6.79
N ILE A 129 -7.75 -6.50 -6.05
CA ILE A 129 -9.10 -6.72 -6.58
C ILE A 129 -10.10 -5.79 -5.89
N HIS A 130 -11.21 -5.45 -6.55
CA HIS A 130 -12.33 -4.82 -5.87
C HIS A 130 -12.72 -5.63 -4.63
N LYS A 131 -12.79 -4.95 -3.47
CA LYS A 131 -13.10 -5.56 -2.18
C LYS A 131 -14.39 -6.40 -2.22
N THR A 132 -15.37 -5.96 -2.99
CA THR A 132 -16.67 -6.63 -3.18
C THR A 132 -16.57 -7.96 -3.92
N SER A 133 -15.49 -8.17 -4.69
CA SER A 133 -15.25 -9.38 -5.49
C SER A 133 -14.26 -10.35 -4.83
N LEU A 134 -13.72 -9.99 -3.65
CA LEU A 134 -12.74 -10.80 -2.94
C LEU A 134 -13.40 -11.95 -2.17
N THR A 135 -13.06 -13.20 -2.50
CA THR A 135 -13.54 -14.39 -1.80
C THR A 135 -12.61 -14.79 -0.63
N GLN A 136 -13.10 -15.68 0.25
CA GLN A 136 -12.25 -16.23 1.33
C GLN A 136 -11.15 -17.14 0.79
N GLU A 137 -11.42 -17.91 -0.26
CA GLU A 137 -10.42 -18.73 -0.95
C GLU A 137 -9.27 -17.86 -1.48
N MET A 138 -9.59 -16.72 -2.10
CA MET A 138 -8.56 -15.79 -2.59
C MET A 138 -7.72 -15.19 -1.46
N LYS A 139 -8.31 -14.92 -0.28
CA LYS A 139 -7.57 -14.46 0.89
C LYS A 139 -6.61 -15.53 1.41
N ALA A 140 -7.08 -16.77 1.52
CA ALA A 140 -6.24 -17.89 1.94
C ALA A 140 -5.09 -18.12 0.94
N ALA A 141 -5.38 -18.08 -0.36
CA ALA A 141 -4.37 -18.23 -1.41
C ALA A 141 -3.29 -17.14 -1.36
N ARG A 142 -3.67 -15.87 -1.08
CA ARG A 142 -2.70 -14.78 -0.87
C ARG A 142 -1.74 -15.08 0.29
N GLN A 143 -2.29 -15.47 1.44
CA GLN A 143 -1.49 -15.78 2.61
C GLN A 143 -0.56 -16.97 2.36
N GLN A 144 -1.08 -18.04 1.76
CA GLN A 144 -0.32 -19.24 1.45
C GLN A 144 0.83 -18.93 0.47
N HIS A 145 0.57 -18.15 -0.58
CA HIS A 145 1.61 -17.74 -1.53
C HIS A 145 2.74 -16.98 -0.84
N CYS A 146 2.40 -15.99 -0.02
CA CYS A 146 3.38 -15.16 0.68
C CYS A 146 4.16 -15.94 1.75
N ASN A 147 3.51 -16.85 2.45
CA ASN A 147 4.17 -17.76 3.39
C ASN A 147 5.21 -18.62 2.64
N ASN A 148 4.81 -19.24 1.53
CA ASN A 148 5.70 -20.09 0.75
C ASN A 148 6.91 -19.32 0.20
N MET A 149 6.73 -18.05 -0.17
CA MET A 149 7.83 -17.18 -0.59
C MET A 149 8.89 -17.02 0.51
N GLY A 150 8.48 -16.72 1.76
CA GLY A 150 9.41 -16.57 2.87
C GLY A 150 10.05 -17.89 3.33
N TYR A 151 9.31 -19.00 3.28
CA TYR A 151 9.82 -20.30 3.72
C TYR A 151 10.75 -20.98 2.70
N SER A 152 10.48 -20.85 1.39
CA SER A 152 11.27 -21.51 0.34
C SER A 152 12.71 -20.99 0.23
N SER A 153 12.92 -19.75 0.64
CA SER A 153 14.23 -19.11 0.71
C SER A 153 15.04 -19.43 1.96
N GLY A 154 14.49 -20.17 2.91
CA GLY A 154 15.19 -20.64 4.11
C GLY A 154 16.24 -21.74 3.83
N ALA A 155 16.68 -21.91 2.58
CA ALA A 155 17.61 -22.95 2.19
C ALA A 155 19.06 -22.60 2.57
N THR A 156 19.48 -23.25 3.65
CA THR A 156 20.86 -23.64 3.97
C THR A 156 21.78 -22.50 4.39
N THR A 157 21.64 -22.05 5.64
CA THR A 157 22.80 -21.52 6.37
C THR A 157 23.92 -22.55 6.23
N LEU A 158 24.94 -22.21 5.45
CA LEU A 158 26.18 -22.95 5.32
C LEU A 158 26.84 -23.06 6.70
N LEU A 159 26.44 -24.05 7.48
CA LEU A 159 27.30 -24.66 8.49
C LEU A 159 28.29 -25.58 7.78
N ALA A 160 29.14 -24.99 6.93
CA ALA A 160 30.34 -25.64 6.43
C ALA A 160 31.55 -25.00 7.12
N SER A 161 31.66 -25.23 8.43
CA SER A 161 32.96 -25.21 9.10
C SER A 161 33.33 -26.67 9.38
N THR A 162 33.78 -27.36 8.34
CA THR A 162 34.62 -28.56 8.50
C THR A 162 36.06 -28.04 8.56
N GLY A 163 36.61 -27.97 9.78
CA GLY A 163 37.83 -27.21 10.09
C GLY A 163 39.15 -27.92 9.82
N THR A 164 40.20 -27.44 10.50
CA THR A 164 41.39 -28.22 10.86
C THR A 164 41.89 -27.74 12.22
N THR A 165 41.83 -28.62 13.21
CA THR A 165 42.78 -28.66 14.31
C THR A 165 44.16 -28.94 13.74
N ASP A 166 45.13 -28.07 14.03
CA ASP A 166 46.51 -28.40 14.38
C ASP A 166 47.14 -27.21 15.12
#